data_AF-A0A914NCX6-F1
#
_entry.id   AF-A0A914NCX6-F1
#
_cell.length_a   1.000
_cell.length_b   1.000
_cell.length_c   1.000
_cell.angle_alpha   90.00
_cell.angle_beta   90.00
_cell.angle_gamma   90.00
#
_symmetry.space_group_name_H-M   'P 1'
#
loop_
_entity.id
_entity.type
_entity.pdbx_description
1 polymer ?
#
loop_
_entity_poly.entity_id
_entity_poly.type
_entity_poly.pdbx_seq_one_letter_code
_entity_poly.pdbx_strand_id
1 'polypeptide(L)'
;MYSIWKRMANSNCYKIMFVIGVVDMAAVLCAGFLTGYLGYFGYGFCSSPKFIYFSGAYGFFCWSTESTIEGILAINRCFEIWSSEYANKLFGGKKLFIWLGIPFLYGLAVFVWSKPITFSGIYFSWFFNPHIGYIDDVNKEYENTFHSIHNLSVAFFLLITYLIFFIIFLIKSKQGGFQSHQQSYSEKMIFFQIILISLFNSVAASIYVFMQYIHVNDLIIIIGQICWLNAHGDKH
;
A
#
# COMPACT_ATOMS: atom_id res chain seq x y z
N MET A 1 18.52 0.31 17.89
CA MET A 1 19.24 0.31 16.59
C MET A 1 20.07 -0.96 16.33
N TYR A 2 20.93 -1.40 17.25
CA TYR A 2 21.79 -2.60 17.05
C TYR A 2 21.00 -3.91 16.80
N SER A 3 19.84 -4.10 17.42
CA SER A 3 19.00 -5.30 17.21
C SER A 3 18.33 -5.33 15.84
N ILE A 4 17.93 -4.17 15.29
CA ILE A 4 17.29 -4.05 13.98
C ILE A 4 18.32 -4.34 12.88
N TRP A 5 19.52 -3.75 12.99
CA TRP A 5 20.63 -4.03 12.08
C TRP A 5 21.02 -5.51 12.04
N LYS A 6 21.06 -6.16 13.21
CA LYS A 6 21.33 -7.61 13.31
C LYS A 6 20.22 -8.47 12.65
N ARG A 7 18.95 -8.06 12.73
CA ARG A 7 17.83 -8.74 12.04
C ARG A 7 17.84 -8.49 10.53
N MET A 8 18.13 -7.26 10.10
CA MET A 8 18.29 -6.91 8.67
C MET A 8 19.46 -7.63 8.02
N ALA A 9 20.56 -7.86 8.74
CA ALA A 9 21.70 -8.61 8.22
C ALA A 9 21.36 -10.08 7.91
N ASN A 10 20.39 -10.65 8.63
CA ASN A 10 20.15 -12.08 8.64
C ASN A 10 18.92 -12.55 7.82
N SER A 11 18.04 -11.63 7.39
CA SER A 11 16.82 -12.02 6.65
C SER A 11 16.43 -10.99 5.58
N ASN A 12 16.15 -11.48 4.38
CA ASN A 12 15.72 -10.66 3.25
C ASN A 12 14.36 -10.01 3.49
N CYS A 13 13.46 -10.69 4.21
CA CYS A 13 12.19 -10.11 4.61
C CYS A 13 12.34 -8.82 5.43
N TYR A 14 13.26 -8.78 6.40
CA TYR A 14 13.44 -7.58 7.22
C TYR A 14 13.95 -6.40 6.41
N LYS A 15 14.73 -6.65 5.35
CA LYS A 15 15.16 -5.59 4.42
C LYS A 15 13.97 -5.06 3.61
N ILE A 16 13.07 -5.94 3.15
CA ILE A 16 11.84 -5.52 2.45
C ILE A 16 10.96 -4.70 3.39
N MET A 17 10.69 -5.18 4.60
CA MET A 17 9.88 -4.47 5.59
C MET A 17 10.47 -3.11 5.96
N PHE A 18 11.80 -2.99 6.03
CA PHE A 18 12.44 -1.70 6.26
C PHE A 18 12.17 -0.71 5.12
N VAL A 19 12.27 -1.15 3.86
CA VAL A 19 11.97 -0.28 2.71
C VAL A 19 10.49 0.09 2.68
N ILE A 20 9.58 -0.85 2.97
CA ILE A 20 8.14 -0.56 3.13
C ILE A 20 7.95 0.54 4.17
N GLY A 21 8.54 0.41 5.36
CA GLY A 21 8.42 1.44 6.42
C GLY A 21 8.95 2.82 6.00
N VAL A 22 10.00 2.89 5.18
CA VAL A 22 10.48 4.17 4.62
C VAL A 22 9.45 4.79 3.68
N VAL A 23 8.82 3.98 2.81
CA VAL A 23 7.77 4.46 1.91
C VAL A 23 6.49 4.80 2.67
N ASP A 24 6.14 4.04 3.73
CA ASP A 24 4.99 4.34 4.59
C ASP A 24 5.14 5.69 5.29
N MET A 25 6.32 5.97 5.86
CA MET A 25 6.60 7.30 6.44
C MET A 25 6.41 8.41 5.40
N ALA A 26 6.88 8.19 4.16
CA ALA A 26 6.70 9.13 3.06
C ALA A 26 5.22 9.31 2.70
N ALA A 27 4.44 8.23 2.69
CA ALA A 27 3.01 8.25 2.39
C ALA A 27 2.19 8.97 3.48
N VAL A 28 2.52 8.76 4.77
CA VAL A 28 1.85 9.42 5.91
C VAL A 28 2.01 10.94 5.86
N LEU A 29 3.13 11.45 5.33
CA LEU A 29 3.29 12.89 5.09
C LEU A 29 2.19 13.44 4.17
N CYS A 30 1.77 12.67 3.16
CA CYS A 30 0.68 13.05 2.27
C CYS A 30 -0.69 12.77 2.89
N ALA A 31 -0.96 11.51 3.24
CA ALA A 31 -2.28 11.06 3.67
C ALA A 31 -2.71 11.68 5.01
N GLY A 32 -1.77 11.94 5.91
CA GLY A 32 -2.00 12.53 7.23
C GLY A 32 -1.68 14.02 7.28
N PHE A 33 -0.39 14.37 7.35
CA PHE A 33 0.05 15.74 7.62
C PHE A 33 -0.45 16.75 6.58
N LEU A 34 -0.27 16.45 5.30
CA LEU A 34 -0.64 17.35 4.23
C LEU A 34 -2.16 17.47 4.07
N THR A 35 -2.89 16.36 4.13
CA THR A 35 -4.37 16.36 4.20
C THR A 35 -4.86 17.24 5.35
N GLY A 36 -4.28 17.09 6.54
CA GLY A 36 -4.63 17.89 7.72
C GLY A 36 -4.31 19.38 7.55
N TYR A 37 -3.14 19.71 6.99
CA TYR A 37 -2.75 21.08 6.68
C TYR A 37 -3.71 21.74 5.70
N LEU A 38 -3.97 21.09 4.55
CA LEU A 38 -4.88 21.61 3.52
C LEU A 38 -6.30 21.75 4.06
N GLY A 39 -6.75 20.78 4.87
CA GLY A 39 -8.05 20.82 5.53
C GLY A 39 -8.18 21.97 6.53
N TYR A 40 -7.17 22.19 7.38
CA TYR A 40 -7.19 23.27 8.38
C TYR A 40 -7.35 24.65 7.76
N PHE A 41 -6.69 24.88 6.61
CA PHE A 41 -6.79 26.15 5.89
C PHE A 41 -7.92 26.19 4.84
N GLY A 42 -8.71 25.12 4.70
CA GLY A 42 -9.82 25.06 3.74
C GLY A 42 -9.37 25.15 2.27
N TYR A 43 -8.20 24.63 1.93
CA TYR A 43 -7.69 24.65 0.55
C TYR A 43 -8.55 23.74 -0.35
N GLY A 44 -8.83 24.21 -1.56
CA GLY A 44 -9.33 23.38 -2.65
C GLY A 44 -8.36 23.41 -3.83
N PHE A 45 -8.62 22.61 -4.86
CA PHE A 45 -7.76 22.55 -6.05
C PHE A 45 -7.46 23.95 -6.63
N CYS A 46 -8.48 24.80 -6.76
CA CYS A 46 -8.34 26.16 -7.30
C CYS A 46 -7.51 27.11 -6.42
N SER A 47 -7.32 26.83 -5.13
CA SER A 47 -6.53 27.66 -4.20
C SER A 47 -5.04 27.60 -4.50
N SER A 48 -4.53 26.40 -4.83
CA SER A 48 -3.13 26.19 -5.22
C SER A 48 -3.01 24.97 -6.15
N PRO A 49 -3.37 25.11 -7.44
CA PRO A 49 -3.50 23.98 -8.35
C PRO A 49 -2.22 23.18 -8.52
N LYS A 50 -1.08 23.87 -8.69
CA LYS A 50 0.23 23.22 -8.85
C LYS A 50 0.62 22.41 -7.61
N PHE A 51 0.46 23.02 -6.43
CA PHE A 51 0.81 22.36 -5.18
C PHE A 51 -0.03 21.11 -4.94
N ILE A 52 -1.36 21.21 -5.11
CA ILE A 52 -2.27 20.10 -4.90
C ILE A 52 -2.07 19.00 -5.95
N TYR A 53 -1.83 19.37 -7.21
CA TYR A 53 -1.53 18.41 -8.27
C TYR A 53 -0.28 17.58 -7.95
N PHE A 54 0.85 18.22 -7.62
CA PHE A 54 2.08 17.50 -7.28
C PHE A 54 1.95 16.70 -5.99
N SER A 55 1.18 17.21 -5.02
CA SER A 55 0.90 16.51 -3.77
C SER A 55 0.12 15.22 -3.99
N GLY A 56 -0.92 15.26 -4.82
CA GLY A 56 -1.69 14.07 -5.15
C GLY A 56 -0.93 13.09 -6.04
N ALA A 57 -0.09 13.59 -6.96
CA ALA A 57 0.83 12.74 -7.73
C ALA A 57 1.80 12.00 -6.80
N TYR A 58 2.34 12.72 -5.80
CA TYR A 58 3.19 12.15 -4.76
C TYR A 58 2.46 11.11 -3.90
N GLY A 59 1.23 11.39 -3.47
CA GLY A 59 0.40 10.43 -2.75
C GLY A 59 0.18 9.15 -3.55
N PHE A 60 -0.13 9.28 -4.85
CA PHE A 60 -0.34 8.12 -5.71
C PHE A 60 0.97 7.37 -6.04
N PHE A 61 2.10 8.07 -6.17
CA PHE A 61 3.44 7.48 -6.23
C PHE A 61 3.72 6.59 -5.02
N CYS A 62 3.49 7.12 -3.81
CA CYS A 62 3.73 6.37 -2.58
C CYS A 62 2.85 5.14 -2.51
N TRP A 63 1.54 5.29 -2.74
CA TRP A 63 0.56 4.19 -2.73
C TRP A 63 0.93 3.07 -3.72
N SER A 64 1.22 3.42 -4.97
CA SER A 64 1.52 2.45 -6.02
C SER A 64 2.85 1.73 -5.79
N THR A 65 3.86 2.44 -5.29
CA THR A 65 5.16 1.86 -4.92
C THR A 65 5.00 0.88 -3.75
N GLU A 66 4.37 1.34 -2.68
CA GLU A 66 4.21 0.62 -1.41
C GLU A 66 3.43 -0.69 -1.62
N SER A 67 2.22 -0.61 -2.18
CA SER A 67 1.38 -1.79 -2.45
C SER A 67 2.04 -2.82 -3.36
N THR A 68 2.91 -2.39 -4.29
CA THR A 68 3.68 -3.32 -5.12
C THR A 68 4.80 -4.01 -4.32
N ILE A 69 5.46 -3.28 -3.40
CA ILE A 69 6.46 -3.88 -2.49
C ILE A 69 5.78 -4.86 -1.52
N GLU A 70 4.57 -4.58 -1.05
CA GLU A 70 3.78 -5.54 -0.25
C GLU A 70 3.53 -6.85 -1.02
N GLY A 71 3.22 -6.76 -2.31
CA GLY A 71 3.10 -7.94 -3.17
C GLY A 71 4.40 -8.76 -3.21
N ILE A 72 5.55 -8.10 -3.35
CA ILE A 72 6.87 -8.75 -3.32
C ILE A 72 7.13 -9.40 -1.95
N LEU A 73 6.77 -8.72 -0.86
CA LEU A 73 6.87 -9.26 0.49
C LEU A 73 6.03 -10.53 0.64
N ALA A 74 4.80 -10.52 0.16
CA ALA A 74 3.89 -11.67 0.22
C ALA A 74 4.49 -12.88 -0.53
N ILE A 75 5.06 -12.66 -1.72
CA ILE A 75 5.78 -13.71 -2.47
C ILE A 75 6.98 -14.23 -1.65
N ASN A 76 7.80 -13.33 -1.11
CA ASN A 76 8.98 -13.70 -0.31
C ASN A 76 8.57 -14.58 0.88
N ARG A 77 7.45 -14.25 1.57
CA ARG A 77 6.91 -15.05 2.67
C ARG A 77 6.48 -16.45 2.26
N CYS A 78 5.79 -16.59 1.13
CA CYS A 78 5.42 -17.90 0.59
C CYS A 78 6.65 -18.77 0.32
N PHE A 79 7.70 -18.21 -0.29
CA PHE A 79 8.94 -18.94 -0.54
C PHE A 79 9.71 -19.27 0.74
N GLU A 80 9.79 -18.35 1.71
CA GLU A 80 10.48 -18.61 2.99
C GLU A 80 9.92 -19.82 3.73
N ILE A 81 8.59 -19.97 3.77
CA ILE A 81 7.94 -21.12 4.43
C ILE A 81 8.03 -22.38 3.57
N TRP A 82 7.90 -22.26 2.25
CA TRP A 82 8.04 -23.41 1.36
C TRP A 82 9.46 -23.99 1.45
N SER A 83 10.46 -23.17 1.17
CA SER A 83 11.87 -23.52 1.17
C SER A 83 12.76 -22.27 1.22
N SER A 84 13.54 -22.16 2.29
CA SER A 84 14.52 -21.09 2.50
C SER A 84 15.60 -21.02 1.40
N GLU A 85 15.89 -22.13 0.72
CA GLU A 85 16.84 -22.18 -0.40
C GLU A 85 16.30 -21.43 -1.62
N TYR A 86 15.02 -21.66 -1.98
CA TYR A 86 14.38 -20.96 -3.09
C TYR A 86 14.20 -19.47 -2.79
N ALA A 87 13.82 -19.12 -1.55
CA ALA A 87 13.75 -17.73 -1.10
C ALA A 87 15.10 -17.03 -1.26
N ASN A 88 16.21 -17.66 -0.84
CA ASN A 88 17.55 -17.11 -1.01
C ASN A 88 17.99 -17.05 -2.49
N LYS A 89 17.56 -17.99 -3.33
CA LYS A 89 17.90 -17.97 -4.76
C LYS A 89 17.26 -16.78 -5.48
N LEU A 90 16.02 -16.44 -5.13
CA LEU A 90 15.24 -15.34 -5.73
C LEU A 90 15.55 -13.97 -5.10
N PHE A 91 15.57 -13.89 -3.77
CA PHE A 91 15.66 -12.65 -3.00
C PHE A 91 17.02 -12.44 -2.32
N GLY A 92 17.99 -13.33 -2.54
CA GLY A 92 19.30 -13.24 -1.90
C GLY A 92 20.22 -12.16 -2.47
N GLY A 93 20.99 -11.55 -1.57
CA GLY A 93 22.09 -10.66 -1.92
C GLY A 93 21.65 -9.43 -2.72
N LYS A 94 22.31 -9.18 -3.85
CA LYS A 94 22.07 -7.99 -4.69
C LYS A 94 20.74 -8.05 -5.46
N LYS A 95 20.17 -9.23 -5.68
CA LYS A 95 18.91 -9.42 -6.42
C LYS A 95 17.73 -8.74 -5.72
N LEU A 96 17.77 -8.68 -4.39
CA LEU A 96 16.74 -8.00 -3.62
C LEU A 96 16.61 -6.52 -3.99
N PHE A 97 17.74 -5.83 -4.20
CA PHE A 97 17.73 -4.42 -4.59
C PHE A 97 17.13 -4.22 -5.98
N ILE A 98 17.29 -5.19 -6.89
CA ILE A 98 16.63 -5.18 -8.20
C ILE A 98 15.12 -5.33 -8.02
N TRP A 99 14.68 -6.31 -7.21
CA TRP A 99 13.27 -6.50 -6.88
C TRP A 99 12.63 -5.24 -6.28
N LEU A 100 13.34 -4.54 -5.39
CA LEU A 100 12.86 -3.31 -4.76
C LEU A 100 12.93 -2.09 -5.70
N GLY A 101 13.81 -2.10 -6.70
CA GLY A 101 13.89 -1.04 -7.70
C GLY A 101 12.70 -1.02 -8.66
N ILE A 102 12.10 -2.19 -8.95
CA ILE A 102 10.96 -2.31 -9.87
C ILE A 102 9.75 -1.49 -9.37
N PRO A 103 9.26 -1.67 -8.12
CA PRO A 103 8.18 -0.85 -7.55
C PRO A 103 8.46 0.64 -7.58
N PHE A 104 9.71 1.05 -7.32
CA PHE A 104 10.08 2.46 -7.31
C PHE A 104 10.02 3.07 -8.71
N LEU A 105 10.54 2.37 -9.73
CA LEU A 105 10.42 2.79 -11.13
C LEU A 105 8.97 2.80 -11.60
N TYR A 106 8.18 1.82 -11.16
CA TYR A 106 6.74 1.77 -11.42
C TYR A 106 6.05 3.00 -10.82
N GLY A 107 6.24 3.29 -9.53
CA GLY A 107 5.69 4.48 -8.90
C GLY A 107 6.12 5.77 -9.60
N LEU A 108 7.40 5.90 -9.98
CA LEU A 108 7.87 7.07 -10.74
C LEU A 108 7.14 7.22 -12.08
N ALA A 109 6.87 6.11 -12.76
CA ALA A 109 6.07 6.14 -13.97
C ALA A 109 4.64 6.63 -13.70
N VAL A 110 4.03 6.19 -12.59
CA VAL A 110 2.72 6.67 -12.14
C VAL A 110 2.75 8.17 -11.84
N PHE A 111 3.79 8.65 -11.16
CA PHE A 111 3.96 10.05 -10.81
C PHE A 111 3.97 10.98 -12.03
N VAL A 112 4.64 10.55 -13.11
CA VAL A 112 4.86 11.38 -14.30
C VAL A 112 3.71 11.26 -15.30
N TRP A 113 3.18 10.06 -15.51
CA TRP A 113 2.27 9.76 -16.62
C TRP A 113 0.81 9.52 -16.22
N SER A 114 0.50 9.47 -14.92
CA SER A 114 -0.85 9.22 -14.45
C SER A 114 -1.57 10.50 -14.02
N LYS A 115 -2.90 10.51 -14.09
CA LYS A 115 -3.71 11.61 -13.55
C LYS A 115 -3.69 11.52 -12.01
N PRO A 116 -3.23 12.54 -11.29
CA PRO A 116 -3.19 12.45 -9.84
C PRO A 116 -4.56 12.63 -9.22
N ILE A 117 -4.69 12.18 -7.97
CA ILE A 117 -5.77 12.61 -7.08
C ILE A 117 -5.56 14.09 -6.72
N THR A 118 -6.62 14.77 -6.31
CA THR A 118 -6.62 16.20 -5.96
C THR A 118 -7.41 16.40 -4.68
N PHE A 119 -6.94 17.28 -3.82
CA PHE A 119 -7.56 17.52 -2.53
C PHE A 119 -8.82 18.38 -2.66
N SER A 120 -9.90 17.96 -2.00
CA SER A 120 -11.11 18.75 -1.81
C SER A 120 -11.30 19.09 -0.34
N GLY A 121 -11.25 20.39 -0.02
CA GLY A 121 -11.53 20.90 1.32
C GLY A 121 -12.99 20.75 1.76
N ILE A 122 -13.93 20.48 0.85
CA ILE A 122 -15.33 20.19 1.21
C ILE A 122 -15.42 18.86 1.95
N TYR A 123 -14.75 17.85 1.42
CA TYR A 123 -14.82 16.47 1.89
C TYR A 123 -13.61 16.04 2.72
N PHE A 124 -12.63 16.92 2.90
CA PHE A 124 -11.37 16.66 3.61
C PHE A 124 -10.64 15.39 3.09
N SER A 125 -10.71 15.15 1.78
CA SER A 125 -10.20 13.93 1.15
C SER A 125 -9.75 14.20 -0.29
N TRP A 126 -9.25 13.15 -0.95
CA TRP A 126 -8.61 13.24 -2.26
C TRP A 126 -9.44 12.52 -3.33
N PHE A 127 -9.62 13.19 -4.47
CA PHE A 127 -10.49 12.73 -5.56
C PHE A 127 -9.84 12.97 -6.91
N PHE A 128 -10.18 12.14 -7.89
CA PHE A 128 -9.69 12.36 -9.26
C PHE A 128 -10.35 13.58 -9.91
N ASN A 129 -11.63 13.84 -9.62
CA ASN A 129 -12.31 15.06 -10.08
C ASN A 129 -11.92 16.27 -9.20
N PRO A 130 -11.20 17.27 -9.75
CA PRO A 130 -10.79 18.48 -9.01
C PRO A 130 -11.96 19.41 -8.66
N HIS A 131 -13.12 19.23 -9.30
CA HIS A 131 -14.31 20.05 -9.12
C HIS A 131 -15.41 19.32 -8.33
N ILE A 132 -15.06 18.24 -7.63
CA ILE A 132 -15.99 17.45 -6.83
C ILE A 132 -16.77 18.34 -5.85
N GLY A 133 -18.09 18.14 -5.80
CA GLY A 133 -19.03 18.97 -5.03
C GLY A 133 -19.57 20.20 -5.78
N TYR A 134 -19.05 20.49 -6.99
CA TYR A 134 -19.53 21.58 -7.84
C TYR A 134 -19.93 21.10 -9.24
N ILE A 135 -19.08 20.30 -9.90
CA ILE A 135 -19.27 19.82 -11.27
C ILE A 135 -18.97 18.33 -11.31
N ASP A 136 -19.94 17.54 -11.78
CA ASP A 136 -19.79 16.10 -11.93
C ASP A 136 -19.00 15.73 -13.19
N ASP A 137 -18.17 14.70 -13.10
CA ASP A 137 -17.34 14.23 -14.21
C ASP A 137 -18.12 13.33 -15.18
N VAL A 138 -19.15 13.88 -15.82
CA VAL A 138 -20.06 13.14 -16.71
C VAL A 138 -19.32 12.51 -17.89
N ASN A 139 -18.31 13.19 -18.42
CA ASN A 139 -17.51 12.73 -19.55
C ASN A 139 -16.36 11.80 -19.16
N LYS A 140 -16.16 11.54 -17.85
CA LYS A 140 -15.04 10.75 -17.31
C LYS A 140 -13.67 11.30 -17.73
N GLU A 141 -13.57 12.62 -17.83
CA GLU A 141 -12.34 13.32 -18.23
C GLU A 141 -11.27 13.21 -17.15
N TYR A 142 -11.67 13.09 -15.88
CA TYR A 142 -10.76 13.03 -14.74
C TYR A 142 -10.53 11.60 -14.25
N GLU A 143 -11.28 10.62 -14.76
CA GLU A 143 -11.10 9.21 -14.36
C GLU A 143 -9.66 8.74 -14.60
N ASN A 144 -9.19 7.88 -13.69
CA ASN A 144 -7.91 7.22 -13.80
C ASN A 144 -8.11 5.70 -13.81
N THR A 145 -8.30 5.17 -15.02
CA THR A 145 -8.42 3.73 -15.25
C THR A 145 -7.20 2.95 -14.76
N PHE A 146 -6.01 3.54 -14.83
CA PHE A 146 -4.78 2.90 -14.39
C PHE A 146 -4.79 2.69 -12.86
N HIS A 147 -5.22 3.68 -12.10
CA HIS A 147 -5.43 3.54 -10.65
C HIS A 147 -6.42 2.41 -10.33
N SER A 148 -7.54 2.36 -11.05
CA SER A 148 -8.54 1.30 -10.86
C SER A 148 -7.96 -0.10 -11.15
N ILE A 149 -7.24 -0.26 -12.26
CA ILE A 149 -6.59 -1.52 -12.62
C ILE A 149 -5.53 -1.92 -11.58
N HIS A 150 -4.70 -0.97 -11.13
CA HIS A 150 -3.68 -1.21 -10.10
C HIS A 150 -4.32 -1.73 -8.81
N ASN A 151 -5.31 -1.02 -8.29
CA ASN A 151 -5.98 -1.38 -7.03
C ASN A 151 -6.66 -2.75 -7.10
N LEU A 152 -7.37 -3.03 -8.20
CA LEU A 152 -7.97 -4.35 -8.43
C LEU A 152 -6.90 -5.44 -8.52
N SER A 153 -5.82 -5.19 -9.25
CA SER A 153 -4.72 -6.16 -9.41
C SER A 153 -4.05 -6.48 -8.08
N VAL A 154 -3.73 -5.46 -7.28
CA VAL A 154 -3.14 -5.63 -5.95
C VAL A 154 -4.09 -6.41 -5.03
N ALA A 155 -5.38 -6.05 -5.00
CA ALA A 155 -6.36 -6.72 -4.15
C ALA A 155 -6.47 -8.22 -4.47
N PHE A 156 -6.62 -8.58 -5.75
CA PHE A 156 -6.66 -9.98 -6.18
C PHE A 156 -5.34 -10.71 -5.91
N PHE A 157 -4.22 -10.06 -6.20
CA PHE A 157 -2.88 -10.64 -6.03
C PHE A 157 -2.59 -10.97 -4.56
N LEU A 158 -2.85 -10.04 -3.65
CA LEU A 158 -2.64 -10.23 -2.22
C LEU A 158 -3.58 -11.29 -1.66
N LEU A 159 -4.85 -11.31 -2.07
CA LEU A 159 -5.80 -12.35 -1.68
C LEU A 159 -5.29 -13.74 -2.05
N ILE A 160 -4.90 -13.95 -3.31
CA ILE A 160 -4.39 -15.24 -3.79
C ILE A 160 -3.12 -15.62 -3.03
N THR A 161 -2.19 -14.68 -2.87
CA THR A 161 -0.90 -14.97 -2.23
C THR A 161 -1.06 -15.34 -0.76
N TYR A 162 -1.94 -14.66 -0.01
CA TYR A 162 -2.18 -15.00 1.39
C TYR A 162 -3.00 -16.28 1.58
N LEU A 163 -3.89 -16.61 0.64
CA LEU A 163 -4.52 -17.94 0.62
C LEU A 163 -3.48 -19.05 0.42
N ILE A 164 -2.53 -18.85 -0.51
CA ILE A 164 -1.41 -19.78 -0.72
C ILE A 164 -0.56 -19.90 0.55
N PHE A 165 -0.19 -18.76 1.15
CA PHE A 165 0.56 -18.73 2.40
C PHE A 165 -0.14 -19.54 3.50
N PHE A 166 -1.44 -19.34 3.68
CA PHE A 166 -2.24 -20.05 4.68
C PHE A 166 -2.27 -21.56 4.42
N ILE A 167 -2.45 -21.99 3.17
CA ILE A 167 -2.42 -23.41 2.80
C ILE A 167 -1.05 -24.03 3.11
N ILE A 168 0.04 -23.37 2.72
CA ILE A 168 1.42 -23.84 2.99
C ILE A 168 1.65 -23.94 4.50
N PHE A 169 1.21 -22.94 5.26
CA PHE A 169 1.32 -22.91 6.72
C PHE A 169 0.59 -24.11 7.36
N LEU A 170 -0.64 -24.41 6.93
CA LEU A 170 -1.41 -25.56 7.43
C LEU A 170 -0.72 -26.89 7.14
N ILE A 171 -0.16 -27.06 5.93
CA ILE A 171 0.55 -28.29 5.54
C ILE A 171 1.79 -28.47 6.43
N LYS A 172 2.62 -27.43 6.59
CA LYS A 172 3.84 -27.47 7.42
C LYS A 172 3.52 -27.68 8.90
N SER A 173 2.44 -27.10 9.39
CA SER A 173 1.97 -27.30 10.77
C SER A 173 1.56 -28.75 11.03
N LYS A 174 0.95 -29.44 10.06
CA LYS A 174 0.56 -30.85 10.18
C LYS A 174 1.75 -31.81 10.06
N GLN A 175 2.75 -31.45 9.27
CA GLN A 175 3.95 -32.26 9.05
C GLN A 175 5.00 -32.13 10.18
N GLY A 176 4.71 -31.41 11.26
CA GLY A 176 5.68 -31.14 12.32
C GLY A 176 6.87 -30.30 11.84
N GLY A 177 6.73 -29.57 10.73
CA GLY A 177 7.83 -28.83 10.09
C GLY A 177 8.33 -27.63 10.91
N PHE A 178 7.58 -27.21 11.93
CA PHE A 178 7.99 -26.15 12.85
C PHE A 178 8.74 -26.75 14.05
N GLN A 179 10.07 -26.64 14.01
CA GLN A 179 10.97 -27.25 15.00
C GLN A 179 10.88 -26.61 16.39
N SER A 180 10.22 -25.45 16.56
CA SER A 180 10.02 -24.81 17.86
C SER A 180 8.66 -24.13 18.01
N HIS A 181 8.10 -24.18 19.23
CA HIS A 181 6.82 -23.54 19.58
C HIS A 181 6.88 -22.01 19.37
N GLN A 182 8.04 -21.41 19.62
CA GLN A 182 8.28 -19.97 19.49
C GLN A 182 8.35 -19.49 18.03
N GLN A 183 8.82 -20.34 17.12
CA GLN A 183 8.79 -20.07 15.68
C GLN A 183 7.34 -20.09 15.14
N SER A 184 6.54 -21.07 15.54
CA SER A 184 5.12 -21.14 15.13
C SER A 184 4.30 -19.94 15.64
N TYR A 185 4.54 -19.47 16.87
CA TYR A 185 3.85 -18.29 17.40
C TYR A 185 4.21 -17.00 16.65
N SER A 186 5.51 -16.80 16.36
CA SER A 186 5.99 -15.63 15.63
C SER A 186 5.39 -15.56 14.22
N GLU A 187 5.29 -16.70 13.54
CA GLU A 187 4.67 -16.77 12.20
C GLU A 187 3.15 -16.49 12.23
N LYS A 188 2.43 -16.99 13.26
CA LYS A 188 1.01 -16.68 13.44
C LYS A 188 0.76 -15.20 13.68
N MET A 189 1.58 -14.55 14.51
CA MET A 189 1.45 -13.10 14.78
C MET A 189 1.69 -12.28 13.51
N ILE A 190 2.72 -12.64 12.72
CA ILE A 190 3.00 -12.01 11.43
C ILE A 190 1.83 -12.21 10.46
N PHE A 191 1.22 -13.40 10.43
CA PHE A 191 0.05 -13.66 9.59
C PHE A 191 -1.16 -12.78 9.94
N PHE A 192 -1.49 -12.66 11.22
CA PHE A 192 -2.58 -11.78 11.66
C PHE A 192 -2.32 -10.31 11.34
N GLN A 193 -1.10 -9.85 11.57
CA GLN A 193 -0.68 -8.49 11.24
C GLN A 193 -0.88 -8.20 9.74
N ILE A 194 -0.43 -9.12 8.88
CA ILE A 194 -0.55 -9.02 7.43
C ILE A 194 -2.02 -9.00 6.97
N ILE A 195 -2.89 -9.82 7.57
CA ILE A 195 -4.33 -9.81 7.25
C ILE A 195 -4.95 -8.46 7.59
N LEU A 196 -4.63 -7.92 8.77
CA LEU A 196 -5.19 -6.64 9.21
C LEU A 196 -4.78 -5.49 8.26
N ILE A 197 -3.49 -5.42 7.92
CA ILE A 197 -2.96 -4.41 6.98
C ILE A 197 -3.62 -4.54 5.61
N SER A 198 -3.68 -5.76 5.07
CA SER A 198 -4.27 -5.98 3.74
C SER A 198 -5.78 -5.71 3.70
N LEU A 199 -6.49 -5.88 4.83
CA LEU A 199 -7.88 -5.45 4.95
C LEU A 199 -7.99 -3.93 4.82
N PHE A 200 -7.20 -3.16 5.56
CA PHE A 200 -7.22 -1.69 5.45
C PHE A 200 -6.86 -1.22 4.04
N ASN A 201 -5.82 -1.82 3.44
CA ASN A 201 -5.40 -1.51 2.08
C ASN A 201 -6.53 -1.81 1.07
N SER A 202 -7.16 -2.98 1.16
CA SER A 202 -8.27 -3.39 0.29
C SER A 202 -9.51 -2.51 0.44
N VAL A 203 -9.87 -2.13 1.66
CA VAL A 203 -11.01 -1.23 1.91
C VAL A 203 -10.73 0.16 1.33
N ALA A 204 -9.56 0.74 1.60
CA ALA A 204 -9.15 2.02 1.03
C ALA A 204 -9.13 1.97 -0.49
N ALA A 205 -8.49 0.96 -1.08
CA ALA A 205 -8.42 0.74 -2.53
C ALA A 205 -9.81 0.68 -3.16
N SER A 206 -10.72 -0.09 -2.55
CA SER A 206 -12.09 -0.25 -3.04
C SER A 206 -12.85 1.07 -2.98
N ILE A 207 -12.81 1.77 -1.84
CA ILE A 207 -13.51 3.05 -1.66
C ILE A 207 -13.01 4.08 -2.67
N TYR A 208 -11.69 4.21 -2.85
CA TYR A 208 -11.10 5.15 -3.82
C TYR A 208 -11.44 4.80 -5.28
N VAL A 209 -11.65 3.51 -5.60
CA VAL A 209 -12.19 3.10 -6.90
C VAL A 209 -13.66 3.50 -7.02
N PHE A 210 -14.48 3.25 -6.00
CA PHE A 210 -15.90 3.62 -6.01
C PHE A 210 -16.12 5.13 -6.13
N MET A 211 -15.31 5.94 -5.43
CA MET A 211 -15.36 7.41 -5.49
C MET A 211 -15.13 8.00 -6.88
N GLN A 212 -14.52 7.25 -7.81
CA GLN A 212 -14.34 7.70 -9.19
C GLN A 212 -15.63 7.61 -10.01
N TYR A 213 -16.53 6.69 -9.67
CA TYR A 213 -17.66 6.33 -10.54
C TYR A 213 -19.02 6.75 -9.97
N ILE A 214 -19.12 6.87 -8.66
CA ILE A 214 -20.37 7.20 -7.97
C ILE A 214 -20.12 8.22 -6.87
N HIS A 215 -21.10 9.09 -6.64
CA HIS A 215 -21.11 9.94 -5.45
C HIS A 215 -21.31 9.07 -4.22
N VAL A 216 -20.36 9.18 -3.29
CA VAL A 216 -20.34 8.39 -2.07
C VAL A 216 -20.67 9.30 -0.89
N ASN A 217 -21.38 8.78 0.10
CA ASN A 217 -21.68 9.51 1.33
C ASN A 217 -20.37 9.87 2.08
N ASP A 218 -20.35 11.05 2.70
CA ASP A 218 -19.27 11.60 3.52
C ASP A 218 -18.68 10.60 4.53
N LEU A 219 -19.53 9.77 5.15
CA LEU A 219 -19.06 8.72 6.07
C LEU A 219 -18.12 7.71 5.39
N ILE A 220 -18.46 7.27 4.19
CA ILE A 220 -17.63 6.33 3.44
C ILE A 220 -16.34 7.03 2.97
N ILE A 221 -16.44 8.33 2.65
CA ILE A 221 -15.26 9.14 2.31
C ILE A 221 -14.27 9.18 3.47
N ILE A 222 -14.76 9.47 4.67
CA ILE A 222 -13.95 9.51 5.89
C ILE A 222 -13.37 8.12 6.17
N ILE A 223 -14.14 7.04 6.03
CA ILE A 223 -13.64 5.67 6.19
C ILE A 223 -12.51 5.41 5.19
N GLY A 224 -12.67 5.80 3.92
CA GLY A 224 -11.62 5.67 2.90
C GLY A 224 -10.32 6.37 3.31
N GLN A 225 -10.42 7.61 3.80
CA GLN A 225 -9.26 8.38 4.24
C GLN A 225 -8.59 7.78 5.48
N ILE A 226 -9.39 7.33 6.46
CA ILE A 226 -8.90 6.66 7.67
C ILE A 226 -8.22 5.35 7.29
N CYS A 227 -8.82 4.53 6.42
CA CYS A 227 -8.21 3.29 5.96
C CYS A 227 -6.93 3.54 5.18
N TRP A 228 -6.87 4.59 4.35
CA TRP A 228 -5.64 4.96 3.66
C TRP A 228 -4.54 5.33 4.67
N LEU A 229 -4.85 6.13 5.69
CA LEU A 229 -3.89 6.48 6.74
C LEU A 229 -3.42 5.25 7.54
N ASN A 230 -4.36 4.41 8.00
CA ASN A 230 -4.03 3.22 8.82
C ASN A 230 -3.28 2.15 8.01
N ALA A 231 -3.52 2.05 6.70
CA ALA A 231 -2.74 1.17 5.83
C ALA A 231 -1.23 1.48 5.87
N HIS A 232 -0.83 2.69 6.27
CA HIS A 232 0.57 3.11 6.38
C HIS A 232 1.01 3.32 7.85
N GLY A 233 0.07 3.61 8.76
CA GLY A 233 0.34 3.86 10.18
C GLY A 233 0.46 2.60 11.06
N ASP A 234 -0.30 1.54 10.77
CA ASP A 234 -0.44 0.38 11.67
C ASP A 234 0.65 -0.71 11.47
N LYS A 235 1.66 -0.43 10.64
CA LYS A 235 2.69 -1.42 10.24
C LYS A 235 3.85 -1.58 11.23
N HIS A 236 3.83 -0.89 12.37
CA HIS A 236 4.98 -0.79 13.28
C HIS A 236 4.68 -1.18 14.73
#